data_AF-A0A151QS44-F1
#
_entry.id   AF-A0A151QS44-F1
#
_cell.length_a   1.000
_cell.length_b   1.000
_cell.length_c   1.000
_cell.angle_alpha   90.00
_cell.angle_beta   90.00
_cell.angle_gamma   90.00
#
_symmetry.space_group_name_H-M   'P 1'
#
loop_
_entity.id
_entity.type
_entity.pdbx_description
1 polymer ?
#
loop_
_entity_poly.entity_id
_entity_poly.type
_entity_poly.pdbx_seq_one_letter_code
_entity_poly.pdbx_strand_id
1 'polypeptide(L)'
;RGDLAMPDCSTYVARAITRAFNIFRQTCGGVVQLDGCFVKYDNATFLGVQDKAVVLKKCGPSISYNSDAMASRDAMLTSLSGSGGIFKVSGSGDMRGVAQCIGNLSGGEFQDCLTEAIS
;
A
#
# COMPACT_ATOMS: atom_id res chain seq x y z
N ARG A 1 1.63 -7.85 -0.43
CA ARG A 1 2.29 -7.75 -1.75
C ARG A 1 1.79 -8.87 -2.65
N GLY A 2 1.33 -8.53 -3.85
CA GLY A 2 0.75 -9.50 -4.80
C GLY A 2 1.79 -10.31 -5.57
N ASP A 3 3.06 -9.94 -5.47
CA ASP A 3 4.20 -10.54 -6.17
C ASP A 3 5.09 -11.41 -5.26
N LEU A 4 4.69 -11.66 -4.01
CA LEU A 4 5.42 -12.54 -3.11
C LEU A 4 5.07 -14.01 -3.34
N ALA A 5 6.07 -14.88 -3.25
CA ALA A 5 5.83 -16.31 -3.16
C ALA A 5 5.12 -16.66 -1.85
N MET A 6 4.37 -17.78 -1.86
CA MET A 6 3.60 -18.22 -0.68
C MET A 6 4.43 -18.39 0.60
N PRO A 7 5.67 -18.94 0.57
CA PRO A 7 6.49 -19.04 1.78
C PRO A 7 6.84 -17.67 2.38
N ASP A 8 7.14 -16.68 1.53
CA ASP A 8 7.44 -15.32 1.97
C ASP A 8 6.20 -14.66 2.56
N CYS A 9 5.06 -14.80 1.88
CA CYS A 9 3.76 -14.32 2.36
C CYS A 9 3.45 -14.86 3.77
N SER A 10 3.58 -16.18 3.96
CA SER A 10 3.36 -16.84 5.26
C SER A 10 4.27 -16.26 6.34
N THR A 11 5.56 -16.08 6.03
CA THR A 11 6.55 -15.51 6.95
C THR A 11 6.19 -14.08 7.36
N TYR A 12 5.82 -13.23 6.40
CA TYR A 12 5.41 -11.86 6.67
C TYR A 12 4.14 -11.80 7.53
N VAL A 13 3.13 -12.63 7.23
CA VAL A 13 1.88 -12.69 8.01
C VAL A 13 2.14 -13.14 9.44
N ALA A 14 2.93 -14.20 9.66
CA ALA A 14 3.29 -14.66 10.99
C ALA A 14 4.01 -13.56 11.81
N ARG A 15 4.92 -12.83 11.17
CA ARG A 15 5.61 -11.68 11.78
C ARG A 15 4.65 -10.54 12.11
N ALA A 16 3.70 -10.23 11.24
CA ALA A 16 2.71 -9.18 11.48
C ALA A 16 1.80 -9.52 12.67
N ILE A 17 1.31 -10.77 12.77
CA ILE A 17 0.50 -11.24 13.89
C ILE A 17 1.28 -11.14 15.21
N THR A 18 2.55 -11.58 15.21
CA THR A 18 3.42 -11.48 16.40
C THR A 18 3.60 -10.04 16.84
N ARG A 19 3.75 -9.09 15.90
CA ARG A 19 3.83 -7.66 16.22
C ARG A 19 2.50 -7.10 16.73
N ALA A 20 1.38 -7.48 16.11
CA ALA A 20 0.06 -7.04 16.52
C ALA A 20 -0.20 -7.41 17.99
N PHE A 21 0.06 -8.65 18.39
CA PHE A 21 -0.11 -9.10 19.76
C PHE A 21 0.75 -8.31 20.77
N ASN A 22 1.97 -7.93 20.38
CA ASN A 22 2.87 -7.18 21.25
C ASN A 22 2.50 -5.71 21.38
N ILE A 23 2.01 -5.08 20.31
CA ILE A 23 1.69 -3.64 20.26
C ILE A 23 0.27 -3.36 20.76
N PHE A 24 -0.71 -4.17 20.33
CA PHE A 24 -2.14 -3.93 20.52
C PHE A 24 -2.73 -4.84 21.60
N ARG A 25 -2.26 -4.70 22.84
CA ARG A 25 -2.80 -5.48 23.96
C ARG A 25 -4.22 -5.00 24.29
N GLN A 26 -5.17 -5.94 24.31
CA GLN A 26 -6.57 -5.72 24.72
C GLN A 26 -7.34 -4.68 23.89
N THR A 27 -6.97 -4.49 22.61
CA THR A 27 -7.73 -3.61 21.71
C THR A 27 -8.77 -4.41 20.91
N CYS A 28 -9.90 -3.78 20.59
CA CYS A 28 -10.93 -4.38 19.73
C CYS A 28 -10.54 -4.40 18.25
N GLY A 29 -9.55 -3.59 17.86
CA GLY A 29 -9.05 -3.49 16.49
C GLY A 29 -7.60 -3.06 16.44
N GLY A 30 -6.95 -3.35 15.32
CA GLY A 30 -5.55 -3.05 15.10
C GLY A 30 -5.12 -3.29 13.66
N VAL A 31 -4.11 -2.54 13.23
CA VAL A 31 -3.57 -2.58 11.88
C VAL A 31 -2.04 -2.69 11.95
N VAL A 32 -1.48 -3.65 11.24
CA VAL A 32 -0.04 -3.80 11.04
C VAL A 32 0.26 -3.81 9.55
N GLN A 33 0.97 -2.76 9.10
CA GLN A 33 1.56 -2.68 7.76
C GLN A 33 3.06 -3.01 7.86
N LEU A 34 3.50 -4.02 7.11
CA LEU A 34 4.90 -4.35 6.85
C LEU A 34 5.15 -4.27 5.33
N ASP A 35 6.40 -4.22 4.90
CA ASP A 35 6.75 -4.13 3.47
C ASP A 35 6.14 -5.26 2.62
N GLY A 36 5.95 -6.46 3.21
CA GLY A 36 5.40 -7.61 2.52
C GLY A 36 3.89 -7.84 2.72
N CYS A 37 3.29 -7.33 3.79
CA CYS A 37 1.90 -7.66 4.14
C CYS A 37 1.19 -6.55 4.92
N PHE A 38 -0.13 -6.61 4.86
CA PHE A 38 -1.05 -5.80 5.65
C PHE A 38 -1.96 -6.75 6.43
N VAL A 39 -2.10 -6.54 7.74
CA VAL A 39 -3.03 -7.28 8.60
C VAL A 39 -3.90 -6.27 9.34
N LYS A 40 -5.22 -6.41 9.23
CA LYS A 40 -6.22 -5.63 9.95
C LYS A 40 -7.22 -6.56 10.63
N TYR A 41 -7.55 -6.26 11.87
CA TYR A 41 -8.68 -6.83 12.59
C TYR A 41 -9.45 -5.70 13.26
N ASP A 42 -10.76 -5.88 13.43
CA ASP A 42 -11.64 -4.90 14.03
C ASP A 42 -12.92 -5.61 14.52
N ASN A 43 -13.60 -5.03 15.51
CA ASN A 43 -14.93 -5.48 15.93
C ASN A 43 -16.05 -4.83 15.11
N ALA A 44 -15.74 -3.77 14.35
CA ALA A 44 -16.62 -3.18 13.36
C ALA A 44 -16.43 -3.83 11.97
N THR A 45 -17.49 -3.85 11.15
CA THR A 45 -17.41 -4.36 9.78
C THR A 45 -16.61 -3.41 8.89
N PHE A 46 -15.55 -3.92 8.25
CA PHE A 46 -14.70 -3.17 7.30
C PHE A 46 -14.51 -3.87 5.95
N LEU A 47 -15.03 -5.10 5.81
CA LEU A 47 -14.91 -5.85 4.56
C LEU A 47 -15.86 -5.26 3.51
N GLY A 48 -15.35 -4.93 2.32
CA GLY A 48 -16.15 -4.30 1.26
C GLY A 48 -16.50 -2.83 1.54
N VAL A 49 -15.85 -2.19 2.51
CA VAL A 49 -16.05 -0.77 2.83
C VAL A 49 -14.81 -0.01 2.39
N GLN A 50 -14.98 0.89 1.43
CA GLN A 50 -13.91 1.78 1.00
C GLN A 50 -13.55 2.78 2.12
N ASP A 51 -12.26 2.89 2.41
CA ASP A 51 -11.69 3.86 3.33
C ASP A 51 -10.44 4.47 2.69
N LYS A 52 -10.45 5.79 2.54
CA LYS A 52 -9.37 6.57 1.91
C LYS A 52 -8.61 7.43 2.93
N ALA A 53 -8.85 7.22 4.23
CA ALA A 53 -8.16 7.97 5.27
C ALA A 53 -6.64 7.73 5.21
N VAL A 54 -5.87 8.82 5.23
CA VAL A 54 -4.41 8.75 5.25
C VAL A 54 -3.93 8.27 6.61
N VAL A 55 -3.38 7.05 6.67
CA VAL A 55 -2.82 6.47 7.90
C VAL A 55 -1.38 6.91 8.14
N LEU A 56 -0.56 6.94 7.09
CA LEU A 56 0.84 7.35 7.16
C LEU A 56 1.28 7.94 5.83
N LYS A 57 1.94 9.10 5.86
CA LYS A 57 2.66 9.69 4.74
C LYS A 57 4.08 10.01 5.18
N LYS A 58 5.07 9.46 4.49
CA LYS A 58 6.48 9.69 4.79
C LYS A 58 7.23 10.05 3.51
N CYS A 59 7.91 11.18 3.53
CA CYS A 59 8.73 11.66 2.42
C CYS A 59 10.22 11.45 2.72
N GLY A 60 11.02 11.24 1.66
CA GLY A 60 12.47 11.28 1.77
C GLY A 60 13.00 12.70 2.00
N PRO A 61 14.32 12.86 2.19
CA PRO A 61 14.96 14.16 2.24
C PRO A 61 14.68 14.98 0.98
N SER A 62 14.66 16.31 1.11
CA SER A 62 14.59 17.19 -0.05
C SER A 62 15.84 17.02 -0.91
N ILE A 63 15.62 16.88 -2.22
CA ILE A 63 16.68 16.89 -3.22
C ILE A 63 16.66 18.24 -3.95
N SER A 64 17.79 18.64 -4.54
CA SER A 64 17.82 19.81 -5.42
C SER A 64 16.86 19.60 -6.60
N TYR A 65 16.30 20.69 -7.10
CA TYR A 65 15.44 20.63 -8.28
C TYR A 65 16.18 20.00 -9.46
N ASN A 66 15.56 18.98 -10.05
CA ASN A 66 16.03 18.30 -11.25
C ASN A 66 14.79 17.96 -12.11
N SER A 67 14.69 18.57 -13.28
CA SER A 67 13.54 18.41 -14.19
C SER A 67 13.34 16.96 -14.63
N ASP A 68 14.42 16.24 -14.93
CA ASP A 68 14.38 14.87 -15.45
C ASP A 68 13.94 13.89 -14.35
N ALA A 69 14.38 14.15 -13.11
CA ALA A 69 13.90 13.41 -11.95
C ALA A 69 12.41 13.64 -11.70
N MET A 70 11.94 14.90 -11.80
CA MET A 70 10.51 15.22 -11.65
C MET A 70 9.66 14.59 -12.76
N ALA A 71 10.13 14.63 -14.01
CA ALA A 71 9.46 13.98 -15.14
C ALA A 71 9.42 12.45 -14.98
N SER A 72 10.50 11.84 -14.50
CA SER A 72 10.56 10.40 -14.21
C SER A 72 9.59 10.01 -13.09
N ARG A 73 9.49 10.83 -12.04
CA ARG A 73 8.52 10.64 -10.96
C ARG A 73 7.10 10.65 -11.51
N ASP A 74 6.77 11.68 -12.29
CA ASP A 74 5.42 11.85 -12.82
C ASP A 74 5.03 10.71 -13.76
N ALA A 75 5.93 10.31 -14.65
CA ALA A 75 5.73 9.14 -15.52
C ALA A 75 5.47 7.85 -14.71
N MET A 76 6.23 7.62 -13.64
CA MET A 76 6.05 6.47 -12.75
C MET A 76 4.71 6.53 -12.01
N LEU A 77 4.33 7.69 -11.46
CA LEU A 77 3.06 7.86 -10.73
C LEU A 77 1.85 7.72 -11.66
N THR A 78 1.90 8.29 -12.87
CA THR A 78 0.87 8.09 -13.90
C THR A 78 0.75 6.62 -14.31
N SER A 79 1.87 5.91 -14.43
CA SER A 79 1.83 4.48 -14.73
C SER A 79 1.23 3.65 -13.59
N LEU A 80 1.48 4.02 -12.32
CA LEU A 80 0.82 3.37 -11.18
C LEU A 80 -0.68 3.63 -11.17
N SER A 81 -1.14 4.85 -11.50
CA SER A 81 -2.57 5.20 -11.52
C SER A 81 -3.34 4.66 -12.72
N GLY A 82 -2.69 4.09 -13.74
CA GLY A 82 -3.36 3.46 -14.88
C GLY A 82 -4.26 2.29 -14.49
N SER A 83 -5.11 1.76 -15.39
CA SER A 83 -5.98 0.61 -15.08
C SER A 83 -5.17 -0.67 -14.81
N GLY A 84 -5.68 -1.55 -13.94
CA GLY A 84 -5.04 -2.84 -13.66
C GLY A 84 -5.54 -3.50 -12.37
N GLY A 85 -4.95 -4.64 -12.02
CA GLY A 85 -5.30 -5.40 -10.81
C GLY A 85 -4.89 -4.72 -9.50
N ILE A 86 -5.20 -5.37 -8.38
CA ILE A 86 -5.06 -4.82 -7.02
C ILE A 86 -3.62 -4.51 -6.56
N PHE A 87 -2.63 -4.91 -7.35
CA PHE A 87 -1.20 -4.74 -7.09
C PHE A 87 -0.50 -4.32 -8.38
N LYS A 88 0.35 -3.30 -8.30
CA LYS A 88 1.08 -2.74 -9.44
C LYS A 88 2.50 -2.38 -9.05
N VAL A 89 3.40 -2.56 -10.01
CA VAL A 89 4.78 -2.10 -9.97
C VAL A 89 5.01 -1.27 -11.22
N SER A 90 5.69 -0.13 -11.07
CA SER A 90 6.06 0.74 -12.16
C SER A 90 7.48 1.29 -11.97
N GLY A 91 8.07 1.83 -13.04
CA GLY A 91 9.32 2.56 -12.96
C GLY A 91 9.56 3.44 -14.17
N SER A 92 10.41 4.45 -13.97
CA SER A 92 10.89 5.35 -15.02
C SER A 92 12.34 5.74 -14.69
N GLY A 93 13.28 5.38 -15.57
CA GLY A 93 14.71 5.46 -15.26
C GLY A 93 15.06 4.66 -14.00
N ASP A 94 15.68 5.32 -13.03
CA ASP A 94 16.05 4.73 -11.73
C ASP A 94 14.91 4.75 -10.70
N MET A 95 13.78 5.39 -11.01
CA MET A 95 12.63 5.43 -10.11
C MET A 95 11.84 4.12 -10.17
N ARG A 96 11.46 3.64 -8.99
CA ARG A 96 10.62 2.46 -8.81
C ARG A 96 9.45 2.81 -7.91
N GLY A 97 8.28 2.31 -8.25
CA GLY A 97 7.05 2.57 -7.53
C GLY A 97 6.23 1.30 -7.40
N VAL A 98 5.55 1.17 -6.27
CA VAL A 98 4.63 0.06 -5.99
C VAL A 98 3.35 0.66 -5.45
N ALA A 99 2.22 0.19 -5.95
CA ALA A 99 0.92 0.54 -5.42
C ALA A 99 0.08 -0.71 -5.21
N GLN A 100 -0.64 -0.75 -4.09
CA GLN A 100 -1.51 -1.86 -3.76
C GLN A 100 -2.70 -1.34 -2.94
N CYS A 101 -3.89 -1.81 -3.25
CA CYS A 101 -5.04 -1.66 -2.36
C CYS A 101 -5.39 -3.02 -1.73
N ILE A 102 -6.25 -2.99 -0.72
CA ILE A 102 -6.73 -4.20 -0.07
C ILE A 102 -7.67 -4.94 -1.03
N GLY A 103 -7.54 -6.26 -1.11
CA GLY A 103 -8.26 -7.10 -2.09
C GLY A 103 -9.77 -7.26 -1.84
N ASN A 104 -10.34 -6.53 -0.89
CA ASN A 104 -11.77 -6.54 -0.57
C ASN A 104 -12.55 -5.40 -1.23
N LEU A 105 -11.89 -4.58 -2.07
CA LEU A 105 -12.51 -3.49 -2.82
C LEU A 105 -12.96 -3.95 -4.21
N SER A 106 -14.06 -3.39 -4.71
CA SER A 106 -14.46 -3.54 -6.12
C SER A 106 -13.47 -2.86 -7.07
N GLY A 107 -13.58 -3.14 -8.37
CA GLY A 107 -12.69 -2.54 -9.37
C GLY A 107 -12.75 -1.01 -9.43
N GLY A 108 -13.93 -0.41 -9.18
CA GLY A 108 -14.09 1.04 -9.10
C GLY A 108 -13.45 1.61 -7.84
N GLU A 109 -13.77 1.04 -6.68
CA GLU A 109 -13.21 1.47 -5.39
C GLU A 109 -11.68 1.33 -5.33
N PHE A 110 -11.15 0.31 -6.01
CA PHE A 110 -9.71 0.13 -6.20
C PHE A 110 -9.09 1.33 -6.90
N GLN A 111 -9.64 1.71 -8.05
CA GLN A 111 -9.13 2.82 -8.85
C GLN A 111 -9.24 4.16 -8.11
N ASP A 112 -10.34 4.36 -7.39
CA ASP A 112 -10.58 5.56 -6.59
C ASP A 112 -9.62 5.68 -5.39
N CYS A 113 -9.37 4.58 -4.69
CA CYS A 113 -8.40 4.52 -3.59
C CYS A 113 -6.98 4.84 -4.08
N LEU A 114 -6.61 4.28 -5.22
CA LEU A 114 -5.31 4.50 -5.83
C LEU A 114 -5.10 5.94 -6.29
N THR A 115 -6.14 6.55 -6.87
CA THR A 115 -6.08 7.94 -7.34
C THR A 115 -5.87 8.90 -6.18
N GLU A 116 -6.58 8.71 -5.06
CA GLU A 116 -6.39 9.50 -3.84
C GLU A 116 -4.98 9.32 -3.24
N ALA A 117 -4.46 8.10 -3.24
CA ALA A 117 -3.14 7.82 -2.67
C ALA A 117 -1.99 8.47 -3.47
N ILE A 118 -2.20 8.70 -4.77
CA ILE A 118 -1.20 9.28 -5.69
C ILE A 118 -1.26 10.81 -5.72
N SER A 119 -2.41 11.42 -5.37
CA SER A 119 -2.57 12.89 -5.29
C SER A 119 -1.80 13.54 -4.13
#